data_AF-A0A8X6YH45-F1
#
_entry.id   AF-A0A8X6YH45-F1
#
_cell.length_a   1.000
_cell.length_b   1.000
_cell.length_c   1.000
_cell.angle_alpha   90.00
_cell.angle_beta   90.00
_cell.angle_gamma   90.00
#
_symmetry.space_group_name_H-M   'P 1'
#
loop_
_entity.id
_entity.type
_entity.pdbx_description
1 polymer ?
#
loop_
_entity_poly.entity_id
_entity_poly.type
_entity_poly.pdbx_seq_one_letter_code
_entity_poly.pdbx_strand_id
1 'polypeptide(L)'
;MQPREANHHLVCCTNGFGVSQLTMSTIVISIRDVPWTEHLNEPHKLNQAEWSDLVRDLDLPKQKAELLAFRLHQWNLLLPGVKITEYRTREKNLLHFLEKKEHADACIDVNGVVKFMNIML
;
A
#
# COMPACT_ATOMS: atom_id res chain seq x y z
N MET A 1 17.01 -18.44 12.48
CA MET A 1 17.71 -17.58 11.50
C MET A 1 18.31 -18.50 10.45
N GLN A 2 17.68 -18.56 9.29
CA GLN A 2 18.17 -19.18 8.04
C GLN A 2 17.29 -18.61 6.90
N PRO A 3 17.87 -18.11 5.80
CA PRO A 3 17.11 -17.44 4.75
C PRO A 3 16.61 -18.46 3.71
N ARG A 4 15.41 -18.21 3.14
CA ARG A 4 14.91 -18.93 1.95
C ARG A 4 15.19 -18.06 0.72
N GLU A 5 16.17 -18.48 -0.06
CA GLU A 5 16.47 -17.94 -1.38
C GLU A 5 15.35 -18.31 -2.36
N ALA A 6 14.69 -17.31 -2.94
CA ALA A 6 13.75 -17.52 -4.03
C ALA A 6 14.49 -17.38 -5.36
N ASN A 7 14.62 -18.51 -6.07
CA ASN A 7 15.16 -18.59 -7.42
C ASN A 7 14.23 -17.85 -8.41
N HIS A 8 14.54 -16.59 -8.72
CA HIS A 8 13.99 -15.90 -9.89
C HIS A 8 14.83 -16.27 -11.12
N HIS A 9 14.47 -17.36 -11.80
CA HIS A 9 14.92 -17.61 -13.17
C HIS A 9 14.15 -16.67 -14.10
N LEU A 10 14.78 -15.55 -14.50
CA LEU A 10 14.29 -14.74 -15.62
C LEU A 10 14.46 -15.52 -16.93
N VAL A 11 13.35 -15.91 -17.53
CA VAL A 11 13.33 -16.43 -18.91
C VAL A 11 12.93 -15.28 -19.84
N CYS A 12 13.88 -14.79 -20.65
CA CYS A 12 13.59 -13.86 -21.74
C CYS A 12 13.17 -14.65 -22.99
N CYS A 13 11.91 -14.53 -23.40
CA CYS A 13 11.46 -14.98 -24.73
C CYS A 13 11.34 -13.78 -25.65
N THR A 14 12.31 -13.59 -26.56
CA THR A 14 12.17 -12.71 -27.71
C THR A 14 11.60 -13.50 -28.87
N ASN A 15 10.29 -13.41 -29.10
CA ASN A 15 9.69 -13.90 -30.34
C ASN A 15 9.60 -12.74 -31.33
N GLY A 16 10.36 -12.86 -32.42
CA GLY A 16 10.38 -11.90 -33.50
C GLY A 16 9.07 -11.88 -34.27
N PHE A 17 8.46 -10.70 -34.36
CA PHE A 17 7.64 -10.28 -35.50
C PHE A 17 7.95 -8.80 -35.74
N GLY A 18 8.51 -8.50 -36.91
CA GLY A 18 8.81 -7.13 -37.32
C GLY A 18 7.57 -6.44 -37.85
N VAL A 19 7.22 -5.29 -37.26
CA VAL A 19 6.88 -4.05 -37.98
C VAL A 19 7.38 -2.89 -37.10
N SER A 20 7.86 -1.86 -37.77
CA SER A 20 8.74 -0.80 -37.31
C SER A 20 8.17 0.15 -36.23
N GLN A 21 9.10 0.61 -35.38
CA GLN A 21 9.21 1.96 -34.81
C GLN A 21 8.29 2.45 -33.66
N LEU A 22 8.99 2.71 -32.54
CA LEU A 22 8.84 3.81 -31.55
C LEU A 22 8.17 3.53 -30.17
N THR A 23 9.06 3.42 -29.18
CA THR A 23 9.12 4.16 -27.89
C THR A 23 7.86 4.27 -27.02
N MET A 24 7.81 3.53 -25.94
CA MET A 24 8.28 3.83 -24.58
C MET A 24 8.22 2.47 -23.87
N SER A 25 9.03 2.22 -22.85
CA SER A 25 9.03 0.94 -22.14
C SER A 25 7.72 0.75 -21.36
N THR A 26 6.63 0.43 -22.05
CA THR A 26 5.42 -0.10 -21.45
C THR A 26 5.76 -1.52 -21.06
N ILE A 27 5.99 -1.75 -19.77
CA ILE A 27 5.94 -3.10 -19.23
C ILE A 27 4.50 -3.56 -19.43
N VAL A 28 4.25 -4.31 -20.50
CA VAL A 28 2.98 -5.01 -20.69
C VAL A 28 3.03 -6.18 -19.72
N ILE A 29 2.52 -5.98 -18.50
CA ILE A 29 2.23 -7.10 -17.61
C ILE A 29 1.05 -7.84 -18.25
N SER A 30 1.36 -8.84 -19.07
CA SER A 30 0.36 -9.76 -19.61
C SER A 30 -0.16 -10.59 -18.44
N ILE A 31 -1.35 -10.25 -17.93
CA ILE A 31 -2.04 -10.96 -16.83
C ILE A 31 -2.58 -12.31 -17.33
N ARG A 32 -1.80 -13.08 -18.11
CA ARG A 32 -2.24 -14.35 -18.68
C ARG A 32 -1.78 -15.57 -17.88
N ASP A 33 -0.78 -15.45 -17.03
CA ASP A 33 -0.20 -16.61 -16.35
C ASP A 33 -0.15 -16.45 -14.83
N VAL A 34 -1.25 -16.00 -14.23
CA VAL A 34 -1.40 -16.16 -12.77
C VAL A 34 -2.16 -17.47 -12.53
N PRO A 35 -1.53 -18.50 -11.93
CA PRO A 35 -2.18 -19.77 -11.66
C PRO A 35 -3.10 -19.60 -10.44
N TRP A 36 -4.24 -18.93 -10.62
CA TRP A 36 -5.26 -18.82 -9.59
C TRP A 36 -6.08 -20.11 -9.56
N THR A 37 -6.01 -20.79 -8.42
CA THR A 37 -6.78 -21.98 -8.06
C THR A 37 -8.29 -21.71 -8.10
N GLU A 38 -9.00 -22.55 -8.86
CA GLU A 38 -10.41 -22.95 -8.80
C GLU A 38 -11.33 -22.15 -7.85
N HIS A 39 -11.84 -20.99 -8.29
CA HIS A 39 -13.17 -20.43 -7.97
C HIS A 39 -13.43 -19.21 -8.89
N LEU A 40 -13.66 -19.45 -10.18
CA LEU A 40 -13.60 -18.46 -11.26
C LEU A 40 -14.90 -17.68 -11.55
N ASN A 41 -15.89 -17.67 -10.65
CA ASN A 41 -17.18 -17.05 -10.99
C ASN A 41 -17.43 -15.69 -10.31
N GLU A 42 -16.66 -15.31 -9.30
CA GLU A 42 -16.82 -14.02 -8.62
C GLU A 42 -15.50 -13.28 -8.42
N PRO A 43 -15.46 -11.95 -8.64
CA PRO A 43 -14.26 -11.17 -8.42
C PRO A 43 -13.92 -11.09 -6.93
N HIS A 44 -12.63 -11.19 -6.60
CA HIS A 44 -12.13 -11.01 -5.23
C HIS A 44 -12.45 -9.61 -4.71
N LYS A 45 -13.10 -9.54 -3.56
CA LYS A 45 -13.41 -8.27 -2.88
C LYS A 45 -12.42 -8.02 -1.77
N LEU A 46 -11.80 -6.84 -1.79
CA LEU A 46 -10.80 -6.44 -0.79
C LEU A 46 -11.47 -6.16 0.56
N ASN A 47 -10.87 -6.72 1.60
CA ASN A 47 -11.16 -6.36 2.98
C ASN A 47 -10.33 -5.14 3.46
N GLN A 48 -10.53 -4.70 4.70
CA GLN A 48 -9.84 -3.53 5.24
C GLN A 48 -8.32 -3.67 5.29
N ALA A 49 -7.82 -4.86 5.65
CA ALA A 49 -6.38 -5.13 5.75
C ALA A 49 -5.76 -5.11 4.36
N GLU A 50 -6.35 -5.83 3.40
CA GLU A 50 -5.89 -5.87 2.01
C GLU A 50 -5.92 -4.49 1.35
N TRP A 51 -6.97 -3.69 1.60
CA TRP A 51 -7.01 -2.29 1.15
C TRP A 51 -5.87 -1.47 1.74
N SER A 52 -5.62 -1.60 3.04
CA SER A 52 -4.56 -0.84 3.73
C SER A 52 -3.17 -1.26 3.28
N ASP A 53 -2.96 -2.54 3.02
CA ASP A 53 -1.72 -3.10 2.49
C ASP A 53 -1.50 -2.64 1.04
N LEU A 54 -2.53 -2.67 0.19
CA LEU A 54 -2.46 -2.16 -1.17
C LEU A 54 -2.04 -0.68 -1.23
N VAL A 55 -2.62 0.16 -0.38
CA VAL A 55 -2.26 1.58 -0.28
C VAL A 55 -0.80 1.77 0.14
N ARG A 56 -0.30 0.92 1.05
CA ARG A 56 1.09 0.95 1.54
C ARG A 56 2.07 0.46 0.48
N ASP A 57 1.76 -0.64 -0.19
CA ASP A 57 2.64 -1.27 -1.17
C ASP A 57 2.79 -0.42 -2.43
N LEU A 58 1.77 0.37 -2.77
CA LEU A 58 1.80 1.34 -3.86
C LEU A 58 2.29 2.74 -3.44
N ASP A 59 2.59 2.95 -2.16
CA ASP A 59 2.99 4.23 -1.57
C ASP A 59 2.10 5.42 -2.00
N LEU A 60 0.78 5.21 -1.93
CA LEU A 60 -0.18 6.20 -2.43
C LEU A 60 -0.41 7.33 -1.41
N PRO A 61 -0.30 8.61 -1.82
CA PRO A 61 -0.76 9.72 -0.98
C PRO A 61 -2.28 9.64 -0.79
N LYS A 62 -2.76 10.17 0.35
CA LYS A 62 -4.17 10.07 0.80
C LYS A 62 -5.19 10.33 -0.33
N GLN A 63 -5.03 11.43 -1.07
CA GLN A 63 -5.96 11.82 -2.14
C GLN A 63 -6.03 10.79 -3.28
N LYS A 64 -4.90 10.18 -3.64
CA LYS A 64 -4.84 9.15 -4.69
C LYS A 64 -5.40 7.83 -4.18
N ALA A 65 -5.15 7.49 -2.91
CA ALA A 65 -5.77 6.34 -2.26
C ALA A 65 -7.30 6.47 -2.21
N GLU A 66 -7.83 7.64 -1.86
CA GLU A 66 -9.29 7.91 -1.87
C GLU A 66 -9.89 7.74 -3.27
N LEU A 67 -9.25 8.30 -4.30
CA LEU A 67 -9.70 8.16 -5.67
C LEU A 67 -9.68 6.69 -6.13
N LEU A 68 -8.63 5.95 -5.79
CA LEU A 68 -8.52 4.52 -6.11
C LEU A 68 -9.64 3.72 -5.42
N ALA A 69 -9.86 3.95 -4.13
CA ALA A 69 -10.91 3.27 -3.38
C ALA A 69 -12.30 3.57 -3.94
N PHE A 70 -12.54 4.82 -4.35
CA PHE A 70 -13.79 5.21 -5.00
C PHE A 70 -14.00 4.43 -6.31
N ARG A 71 -12.96 4.25 -7.13
CA ARG A 71 -13.04 3.42 -8.35
C ARG A 71 -13.28 1.95 -8.03
N LEU A 72 -12.60 1.40 -7.04
CA LEU A 72 -12.81 0.01 -6.60
C LEU A 72 -14.22 -0.22 -6.04
N HIS A 73 -14.76 0.77 -5.33
CA HIS A 73 -16.15 0.77 -4.85
C HIS A 73 -17.14 0.78 -6.02
N GLN A 74 -16.91 1.62 -7.04
CA GLN A 74 -17.73 1.64 -8.26
C GLN A 74 -17.74 0.28 -8.99
N TRP A 75 -16.63 -0.47 -8.91
CA TRP A 75 -16.51 -1.81 -9.48
C TRP A 75 -16.99 -2.93 -8.55
N ASN A 76 -17.53 -2.62 -7.37
CA ASN A 76 -17.97 -3.60 -6.37
C ASN A 76 -16.84 -4.56 -5.92
N LEU A 77 -15.59 -4.07 -5.93
CA LEU A 77 -14.38 -4.81 -5.53
C LEU A 77 -13.96 -4.54 -4.08
N LEU A 78 -14.71 -3.71 -3.34
CA LEU A 78 -14.51 -3.51 -1.90
C LEU A 78 -15.63 -4.21 -1.14
N LEU A 79 -15.29 -4.84 -0.02
CA LEU A 79 -16.29 -5.33 0.92
C LEU A 79 -17.07 -4.16 1.55
N PRO A 80 -18.37 -4.36 1.87
CA PRO A 80 -19.15 -3.36 2.59
C PRO A 80 -18.50 -3.09 3.96
N GLY A 81 -18.32 -1.81 4.29
CA GLY A 81 -17.72 -1.38 5.56
C GLY A 81 -16.21 -1.12 5.53
N VAL A 82 -15.54 -1.30 4.38
CA VAL A 82 -14.15 -0.85 4.22
C VAL A 82 -14.09 0.68 4.32
N LYS A 83 -13.32 1.16 5.30
CA LYS A 83 -12.98 2.57 5.48
C LYS A 83 -11.90 2.96 4.49
N ILE A 84 -12.28 3.79 3.53
CA ILE A 84 -11.41 4.32 2.48
C ILE A 84 -10.30 5.18 3.08
N THR A 85 -10.67 6.08 4.00
CA THR A 85 -9.72 6.84 4.81
C THR A 85 -10.10 6.79 6.26
N GLU A 86 -9.12 6.41 7.07
CA GLU A 86 -9.21 6.47 8.52
C GLU A 86 -8.04 7.31 9.02
N TYR A 87 -8.36 8.29 9.86
CA TYR A 87 -7.33 9.00 10.60
C TYR A 87 -6.74 8.02 11.61
N ARG A 88 -5.45 7.70 11.46
CA ARG A 88 -4.74 6.95 12.50
C ARG A 88 -4.81 7.78 13.77
N THR A 89 -5.04 7.12 14.90
CA THR A 89 -5.15 7.77 16.22
C THR A 89 -3.96 7.47 17.13
N ARG A 90 -2.86 6.97 16.53
CA ARG A 90 -1.65 6.56 17.26
C ARG A 90 -0.96 7.77 17.92
N GLU A 91 -1.12 8.94 17.33
CA GLU A 91 -0.66 10.23 17.82
C GLU A 91 -1.41 10.70 19.06
N LYS A 92 -2.62 10.21 19.35
CA LYS A 92 -3.36 10.60 20.57
C LYS A 92 -2.55 10.37 21.85
N ASN A 93 -1.86 9.23 21.90
CA ASN A 93 -0.99 8.91 23.02
C ASN A 93 0.30 9.74 23.04
N LEU A 94 0.61 10.51 21.99
CA LEU A 94 1.76 11.40 21.95
C LEU A 94 1.38 12.87 22.22
N LEU A 95 0.09 13.22 22.12
CA LEU A 95 -0.40 14.59 22.34
C LEU A 95 -0.05 15.14 23.73
N HIS A 96 0.05 14.28 24.76
CA HIS A 96 0.40 14.71 26.11
C HIS A 96 1.85 15.18 26.26
N PHE A 97 2.72 14.85 25.30
CA PHE A 97 4.09 15.32 25.25
C PHE A 97 4.25 16.58 24.37
N LEU A 98 3.17 17.09 23.81
CA LEU A 98 3.15 18.26 22.93
C LEU A 98 2.37 19.40 23.60
N GLU A 99 2.95 20.60 23.59
CA GLU A 99 2.29 21.83 24.03
C GLU A 99 2.10 22.76 22.84
N LYS A 100 0.88 23.22 22.65
CA LYS A 100 0.52 24.13 21.57
C LYS A 100 1.08 25.52 21.84
N LYS A 101 2.01 26.01 21.00
CA LYS A 101 2.46 27.41 20.99
C LYS A 101 1.78 28.15 19.83
N GLU A 102 2.01 29.46 19.76
CA GLU A 102 1.32 30.38 18.83
C GLU A 102 1.56 30.05 17.35
N HIS A 103 2.70 29.44 17.02
CA HIS A 103 3.09 29.15 15.62
C HIS A 103 3.45 27.67 15.36
N ALA A 104 3.65 26.87 16.41
CA ALA A 104 3.99 25.45 16.30
C ALA A 104 3.72 24.72 17.61
N ASP A 105 3.50 23.41 17.53
CA ASP A 105 3.45 22.55 18.71
C ASP A 105 4.89 22.22 19.16
N ALA A 106 5.21 22.47 20.43
CA ALA A 106 6.52 22.20 21.00
C ALA A 106 6.50 20.88 21.80
N CYS A 107 7.54 20.06 21.66
CA CYS A 107 7.69 18.88 22.52
C CYS A 107 8.17 19.30 23.91
N ILE A 108 7.38 18.99 24.94
CA ILE A 108 7.67 19.36 26.33
C ILE A 108 8.42 18.29 27.12
N ASP A 109 8.40 17.03 26.65
CA ASP A 109 9.09 15.92 27.31
C ASP A 109 9.63 14.92 26.28
N VAL A 110 10.85 15.19 25.81
CA VAL A 110 11.56 14.34 24.84
C VAL A 110 11.86 12.96 25.44
N ASN A 111 12.26 12.90 26.72
CA ASN A 111 12.60 11.65 27.37
C ASN A 111 11.36 10.75 27.55
N GLY A 112 10.21 11.35 27.88
CA GLY A 112 8.93 10.66 27.92
C GLY A 112 8.53 10.07 26.57
N VAL A 113 8.68 10.83 25.48
CA VAL A 113 8.41 10.36 24.11
C VAL A 113 9.31 9.18 23.75
N VAL A 114 10.62 9.31 23.98
CA VAL A 114 11.62 8.27 23.66
C VAL A 114 11.30 6.98 24.40
N LYS A 115 11.01 7.09 25.70
CA LYS A 115 10.63 5.96 26.55
C LYS A 115 9.30 5.35 26.11
N PHE A 116 8.30 6.17 25.77
CA PHE A 116 6.99 5.71 25.32
C PHE A 116 7.08 4.95 23.98
N MET A 117 7.90 5.44 23.05
CA MET A 117 8.13 4.79 21.76
C MET A 117 9.07 3.58 21.86
N ASN A 118 9.59 3.27 23.06
CA ASN A 118 10.59 2.24 23.29
C ASN A 118 11.80 2.37 22.36
N ILE A 119 12.22 3.62 22.11
CA ILE A 119 13.43 3.94 21.39
C ILE A 119 14.53 3.99 22.43
N MET A 120 15.54 3.13 22.30
CA MET A 120 16.71 3.17 23.17
C MET A 120 17.63 4.29 22.66
N LEU A 121 17.85 5.32 23.49
CA LEU A 121 18.89 6.33 23.28
C LEU A 121 20.15 5.96 24.07
#